data_AF-A0A924MVW0-F1
#
_entry.id   AF-A0A924MVW0-F1
#
_cell.length_a   1.000
_cell.length_b   1.000
_cell.length_c   1.000
_cell.angle_alpha   90.00
_cell.angle_beta   90.00
_cell.angle_gamma   90.00
#
_symmetry.space_group_name_H-M   'P 1'
#
loop_
_entity.id
_entity.type
_entity.pdbx_description
1 polymer ?
#
loop_
_entity_poly.entity_id
_entity_poly.type
_entity_poly.pdbx_seq_one_letter_code
_entity_poly.pdbx_strand_id
1 'polypeptide(L)'
;QPAFVARGSLKLHRQVGMFGAVLAGAMVAMGLAATFYAVRYHRVPSFFPPTIFLVMNAIGILVFGGLVAAGVALRRRSEWHKRVMLCATVSILGPGLGRLLPMDSFGKAAPLVMFGVIALFAFAGPVIDLIVRRRIHPAYLWGVGAILLSEILIGPLAFAPPTLALLKIIRPS
;
A
#
# COMPACT_ATOMS: atom_id res chain seq x y z
N GLN A 1 17.82 -2.37 5.04
CA GLN A 1 18.24 -3.71 4.55
C GLN A 1 19.25 -3.73 3.40
N PRO A 2 19.38 -2.74 2.48
CA PRO A 2 20.43 -2.80 1.44
C PRO A 2 21.85 -2.64 2.00
N ALA A 3 22.00 -2.02 3.18
CA ALA A 3 23.28 -1.90 3.88
C ALA A 3 23.94 -3.25 4.22
N PHE A 4 23.17 -4.29 4.56
CA PHE A 4 23.75 -5.62 4.81
C PHE A 4 24.23 -6.30 3.54
N VAL A 5 23.55 -6.08 2.42
CA VAL A 5 24.00 -6.55 1.09
C VAL A 5 25.26 -5.79 0.66
N ALA A 6 25.29 -4.47 0.86
CA ALA A 6 26.46 -3.64 0.58
C ALA A 6 27.68 -3.99 1.46
N ARG A 7 27.44 -4.47 2.69
CA ARG A 7 28.48 -4.98 3.61
C ARG A 7 28.75 -6.49 3.44
N GLY A 8 28.27 -7.14 2.38
CA GLY A 8 28.53 -8.54 2.06
C GLY A 8 27.79 -9.59 2.90
N SER A 9 26.96 -9.19 3.87
CA SER A 9 26.24 -10.13 4.76
C SER A 9 24.87 -10.53 4.21
N LEU A 10 24.88 -11.41 3.21
CA LEU A 10 23.65 -12.01 2.65
C LEU A 10 22.87 -12.83 3.68
N LYS A 11 23.54 -13.42 4.67
CA LYS A 11 22.90 -14.20 5.75
C LYS A 11 22.01 -13.29 6.62
N LEU A 12 22.53 -12.14 7.06
CA LEU A 12 21.75 -11.18 7.84
C LEU A 12 20.58 -10.60 7.03
N HIS A 13 20.80 -10.27 5.75
CA HIS A 13 19.71 -9.83 4.87
C HIS A 13 18.57 -10.86 4.79
N ARG A 14 18.89 -12.16 4.70
CA ARG A 14 17.88 -13.23 4.67
C ARG A 14 17.17 -13.41 6.01
N GLN A 15 17.89 -13.37 7.13
CA GLN A 15 17.30 -13.50 8.47
C GLN A 15 16.34 -12.33 8.76
N VAL A 16 16.80 -11.09 8.57
CA VAL A 16 15.96 -9.91 8.76
C VAL A 16 14.84 -9.85 7.73
N GLY A 17 15.08 -10.32 6.50
CA GLY A 17 14.05 -10.47 5.48
C GLY A 17 12.91 -11.42 5.89
N MET A 18 13.22 -12.51 6.59
CA MET A 18 12.20 -13.42 7.11
C MET A 18 11.35 -12.76 8.19
N PHE A 19 11.97 -12.05 9.13
CA PHE A 19 11.24 -11.24 10.11
C PHE A 19 10.36 -10.19 9.42
N GLY A 20 10.86 -9.55 8.35
CA GLY A 20 10.10 -8.62 7.54
C GLY A 20 8.88 -9.26 6.86
N ALA A 21 9.01 -10.48 6.35
CA ALA A 21 7.89 -11.20 5.74
C ALA A 21 6.81 -11.59 6.77
N VAL A 22 7.23 -12.06 7.95
CA VAL A 22 6.31 -12.35 9.06
C VAL A 22 5.62 -11.07 9.53
N LEU A 23 6.36 -9.99 9.70
CA LEU A 23 5.81 -8.69 10.05
C LEU A 23 4.80 -8.21 9.01
N ALA A 24 5.09 -8.35 7.71
CA ALA A 24 4.14 -8.01 6.66
C ALA A 24 2.85 -8.84 6.75
N GLY A 25 2.94 -10.14 7.04
CA GLY A 25 1.77 -10.97 7.31
C GLY A 25 0.95 -10.48 8.51
N ALA A 26 1.62 -10.13 9.61
CA ALA A 26 0.97 -9.53 10.77
C ALA A 26 0.31 -8.18 10.45
N MET A 27 0.97 -7.33 9.65
CA MET A 27 0.42 -6.05 9.20
C MET A 27 -0.84 -6.22 8.35
N VAL A 28 -0.93 -7.24 7.51
CA VAL A 28 -2.14 -7.54 6.73
C VAL A 28 -3.32 -7.87 7.65
N ALA A 29 -3.12 -8.80 8.59
CA ALA A 29 -4.15 -9.17 9.55
C ALA A 29 -4.57 -7.99 10.44
N MET A 30 -3.60 -7.28 11.01
CA MET A 30 -3.83 -6.12 11.87
C MET A 30 -4.49 -4.96 11.14
N GLY A 31 -4.08 -4.67 9.90
CA GLY A 31 -4.64 -3.59 9.10
C GLY A 31 -6.11 -3.83 8.77
N LEU A 32 -6.48 -5.06 8.41
CA LEU A 32 -7.87 -5.42 8.16
C LEU A 32 -8.66 -5.30 9.46
N ALA A 33 -8.19 -5.92 10.55
CA ALA A 33 -8.84 -5.84 11.85
C ALA A 33 -9.05 -4.39 12.33
N ALA A 34 -8.03 -3.55 12.22
CA ALA A 34 -8.11 -2.13 12.57
C ALA A 34 -9.11 -1.37 11.69
N THR A 35 -9.19 -1.70 10.40
CA THR A 35 -10.16 -1.09 9.47
C THR A 35 -11.59 -1.45 9.87
N PHE A 36 -11.88 -2.73 10.09
CA PHE A 36 -13.20 -3.18 10.54
C PHE A 36 -13.55 -2.59 11.90
N TYR A 37 -12.61 -2.55 12.84
CA TYR A 37 -12.78 -1.93 14.15
C TYR A 37 -13.14 -0.44 14.02
N ALA A 38 -12.39 0.32 13.23
CA ALA A 38 -12.64 1.74 13.06
C ALA A 38 -14.02 2.02 12.43
N VAL A 39 -14.44 1.21 11.47
CA VAL A 39 -15.77 1.29 10.85
C VAL A 39 -16.87 0.91 11.83
N ARG A 40 -16.72 -0.22 12.53
CA ARG A 40 -17.69 -0.75 13.53
C ARG A 40 -17.96 0.25 14.65
N TYR A 41 -16.92 0.91 15.14
CA TYR A 41 -16.99 1.78 16.32
C TYR A 41 -16.95 3.28 15.98
N HIS A 42 -17.28 3.65 14.73
CA HIS A 42 -17.40 5.04 14.30
C HIS A 42 -16.13 5.88 14.55
N ARG A 43 -14.95 5.24 14.42
CA ARG A 43 -13.61 5.86 14.57
C ARG A 43 -12.94 6.12 13.22
N VAL A 44 -13.72 6.18 12.14
CA VAL A 44 -13.21 6.58 10.81
C VAL A 44 -12.76 8.04 10.89
N PRO A 45 -11.57 8.39 10.37
CA PRO A 45 -11.12 9.78 10.32
C PRO A 45 -12.11 10.67 9.57
N SER A 46 -12.34 11.90 10.05
CA SER A 46 -13.33 12.85 9.54
C SER A 46 -13.18 13.18 8.05
N PHE A 47 -11.96 13.13 7.54
CA PHE A 47 -11.63 13.40 6.15
C PHE A 47 -11.95 12.25 5.18
N PHE A 48 -12.50 11.13 5.66
CA PHE A 48 -12.95 10.03 4.81
C PHE A 48 -14.45 9.73 4.96
N PRO A 49 -15.16 9.52 3.84
CA PRO A 49 -16.38 8.72 3.86
C PRO A 49 -16.07 7.30 4.39
N PRO A 50 -16.93 6.73 5.26
CA PRO A 50 -16.71 5.39 5.82
C PRO A 50 -16.54 4.29 4.76
N THR A 51 -17.26 4.40 3.64
CA THR A 51 -17.13 3.49 2.49
C THR A 51 -15.77 3.59 1.82
N ILE A 52 -15.29 4.81 1.55
CA ILE A 52 -13.95 5.03 0.97
C ILE A 52 -12.89 4.50 1.93
N PHE A 53 -12.99 4.81 3.22
CA PHE A 53 -12.03 4.32 4.21
C PHE A 53 -11.97 2.78 4.24
N LEU A 54 -13.13 2.11 4.25
CA LEU A 54 -13.21 0.66 4.26
C LEU A 54 -12.55 0.04 3.01
N VAL A 55 -12.96 0.49 1.82
CA VAL A 55 -12.49 -0.07 0.54
C VAL A 55 -11.03 0.27 0.29
N MET A 56 -10.62 1.52 0.54
CA MET A 56 -9.23 1.96 0.39
C MET A 56 -8.29 1.13 1.25
N ASN A 57 -8.59 0.95 2.54
CA ASN A 57 -7.73 0.16 3.41
C ASN A 57 -7.73 -1.32 3.01
N ALA A 58 -8.91 -1.91 2.74
CA ALA A 58 -8.99 -3.32 2.33
C ALA A 58 -8.18 -3.59 1.07
N ILE A 59 -8.38 -2.80 0.01
CA ILE A 59 -7.64 -2.95 -1.25
C ILE A 59 -6.16 -2.64 -1.05
N GLY A 60 -5.82 -1.55 -0.36
CA GLY A 60 -4.42 -1.17 -0.12
C GLY A 60 -3.64 -2.25 0.63
N ILE A 61 -4.26 -2.91 1.62
CA ILE A 61 -3.66 -4.02 2.36
C ILE A 61 -3.47 -5.25 1.46
N LEU A 62 -4.44 -5.56 0.59
CA LEU A 62 -4.32 -6.67 -0.36
C LEU A 62 -3.23 -6.40 -1.40
N VAL A 63 -3.12 -5.17 -1.91
CA VAL A 63 -2.03 -4.76 -2.81
C VAL A 63 -0.68 -4.88 -2.11
N PHE A 64 -0.56 -4.36 -0.89
CA PHE A 64 0.66 -4.50 -0.09
C PHE A 64 1.06 -5.97 0.11
N GLY A 65 0.14 -6.79 0.61
CA GLY A 65 0.38 -8.22 0.86
C GLY A 65 0.74 -8.98 -0.43
N GLY A 66 0.03 -8.70 -1.52
CA GLY A 66 0.29 -9.28 -2.83
C GLY A 66 1.66 -8.90 -3.39
N LEU A 67 2.05 -7.62 -3.30
CA LEU A 67 3.36 -7.15 -3.73
C LEU A 67 4.48 -7.69 -2.86
N VAL A 68 4.30 -7.79 -1.53
CA VAL A 68 5.28 -8.45 -0.64
C VAL A 68 5.44 -9.92 -1.02
N ALA A 69 4.34 -10.66 -1.19
CA ALA A 69 4.38 -12.06 -1.59
C ALA A 69 5.09 -12.25 -2.94
N ALA A 70 4.76 -11.42 -3.94
CA ALA A 70 5.42 -11.43 -5.24
C ALA A 70 6.91 -11.08 -5.13
N GLY A 71 7.27 -10.07 -4.34
CA GLY A 71 8.65 -9.69 -4.07
C GLY A 71 9.45 -10.83 -3.44
N VAL A 72 8.89 -11.52 -2.45
CA VAL A 72 9.51 -12.67 -1.78
C VAL A 72 9.61 -13.88 -2.73
N ALA A 73 8.61 -14.13 -3.57
CA ALA A 73 8.66 -15.18 -4.59
C ALA A 73 9.77 -14.90 -5.62
N LEU A 74 9.94 -13.64 -6.01
CA LEU A 74 10.96 -13.18 -6.95
C LEU A 74 12.33 -12.91 -6.29
N ARG A 75 12.57 -13.33 -5.04
CA ARG A 75 13.83 -13.07 -4.30
C ARG A 75 15.10 -13.57 -4.99
N ARG A 76 14.99 -14.55 -5.90
CA ARG A 76 16.13 -15.05 -6.70
C ARG A 76 16.44 -14.15 -7.90
N ARG A 77 15.56 -13.21 -8.25
CA ARG A 77 15.73 -12.21 -9.31
C ARG A 77 15.89 -10.83 -8.65
N SER A 78 17.11 -10.50 -8.24
CA SER A 78 17.42 -9.31 -7.42
C SER A 78 16.83 -7.99 -7.98
N GLU A 79 16.90 -7.80 -9.30
CA GLU A 79 16.37 -6.60 -9.97
C GLU A 79 14.84 -6.48 -9.87
N TRP A 80 14.13 -7.61 -9.91
CA TRP A 80 12.68 -7.68 -9.69
C TRP A 80 12.33 -7.52 -8.21
N HIS A 81 12.99 -8.30 -7.34
CA HIS A 81 12.75 -8.30 -5.91
C HIS A 81 12.78 -6.88 -5.32
N LYS A 82 13.87 -6.14 -5.52
CA LYS A 82 14.04 -4.82 -4.90
C LYS A 82 13.01 -3.79 -5.38
N ARG A 83 12.57 -3.88 -6.65
CA ARG A 83 11.59 -2.96 -7.24
C ARG A 83 10.16 -3.27 -6.79
N VAL A 84 9.80 -4.56 -6.78
CA VAL A 84 8.49 -4.98 -6.28
C VAL A 84 8.36 -4.69 -4.79
N MET A 85 9.42 -4.91 -3.99
CA MET A 85 9.42 -4.55 -2.57
C MET A 85 9.35 -3.02 -2.34
N LEU A 86 9.96 -2.22 -3.23
CA LEU A 86 9.80 -0.76 -3.21
C LEU A 86 8.34 -0.38 -3.44
N CYS A 87 7.69 -0.92 -4.48
CA CYS A 87 6.27 -0.69 -4.74
C CYS A 87 5.39 -1.14 -3.56
N ALA A 88 5.67 -2.30 -2.94
CA ALA A 88 4.97 -2.73 -1.73
C ALA A 88 5.09 -1.68 -0.61
N THR A 89 6.30 -1.18 -0.36
CA THR A 89 6.55 -0.15 0.66
C THR A 89 5.77 1.14 0.37
N VAL A 90 5.73 1.57 -0.89
CA VAL A 90 4.95 2.75 -1.30
C VAL A 90 3.45 2.53 -1.13
N SER A 91 2.94 1.34 -1.47
CA SER A 91 1.50 1.03 -1.44
C SER A 91 0.86 1.15 -0.04
N ILE A 92 1.66 1.02 1.02
CA ILE A 92 1.17 1.11 2.41
C ILE A 92 1.40 2.49 3.05
N LEU A 93 1.77 3.52 2.27
CA LEU A 93 1.98 4.87 2.80
C LEU A 93 0.69 5.53 3.31
N GLY A 94 -0.49 5.14 2.82
CA GLY A 94 -1.77 5.79 3.12
C GLY A 94 -2.01 6.09 4.61
N PRO A 95 -1.96 5.09 5.51
CA PRO A 95 -2.10 5.33 6.94
C PRO A 95 -1.02 6.27 7.53
N GLY A 96 0.22 6.21 7.04
CA GLY A 96 1.29 7.09 7.47
C GLY A 96 1.03 8.55 7.05
N LEU A 97 0.64 8.75 5.79
CA LEU A 97 0.28 10.05 5.23
C LEU A 97 -0.93 10.65 5.96
N GLY A 98 -1.93 9.83 6.30
CA GLY A 98 -3.10 10.27 7.07
C GLY A 98 -2.77 10.80 8.47
N ARG A 99 -1.59 10.48 9.01
CA ARG A 99 -1.09 11.02 10.29
C ARG A 99 -0.13 12.19 10.11
N LEU A 100 0.58 12.23 8.98
CA LEU A 100 1.65 13.21 8.74
C LEU A 100 1.14 14.50 8.08
N LEU A 101 0.17 14.38 7.17
CA LEU A 101 -0.37 15.51 6.42
C LEU A 101 -1.60 16.09 7.13
N PRO A 102 -1.89 17.39 6.97
CA PRO A 102 -3.08 18.04 7.54
C PRO A 102 -4.34 17.67 6.73
N MET A 103 -4.73 16.38 6.78
CA MET A 103 -5.75 15.83 5.88
C MET A 103 -7.10 16.53 6.01
N ASP A 104 -7.49 16.93 7.22
CA ASP A 104 -8.74 17.66 7.45
C ASP A 104 -8.78 19.01 6.71
N SER A 105 -7.64 19.67 6.52
CA SER A 105 -7.55 20.94 5.78
C SER A 105 -7.83 20.79 4.28
N PHE A 106 -7.69 19.58 3.72
CA PHE A 106 -8.03 19.30 2.32
C PHE A 106 -9.51 18.97 2.11
N GLY A 107 -10.29 18.81 3.19
CA GLY A 107 -11.71 18.50 3.13
C GLY A 107 -12.02 17.29 2.25
N LYS A 108 -12.99 17.44 1.32
CA LYS A 108 -13.42 16.36 0.42
C LYS A 108 -12.32 15.89 -0.55
N ALA A 109 -11.28 16.69 -0.77
CA ALA A 109 -10.17 16.33 -1.65
C ALA A 109 -9.11 15.45 -0.94
N ALA A 110 -9.20 15.26 0.38
CA ALA A 110 -8.23 14.50 1.17
C ALA A 110 -7.87 13.11 0.57
N PRO A 111 -8.84 12.25 0.15
CA PRO A 111 -8.49 10.98 -0.48
C PRO A 111 -7.66 11.14 -1.76
N LEU A 112 -7.99 12.13 -2.59
CA LEU A 112 -7.28 12.39 -3.84
C LEU A 112 -5.87 12.93 -3.60
N VAL A 113 -5.69 13.80 -2.60
CA VAL A 113 -4.36 14.27 -2.18
C VAL A 113 -3.51 13.10 -1.72
N MET A 114 -4.07 12.18 -0.94
CA MET A 114 -3.36 10.98 -0.49
C MET A 114 -2.94 10.10 -1.67
N PHE A 115 -3.84 9.82 -2.63
CA PHE A 115 -3.52 9.06 -3.84
C PHE A 115 -2.46 9.76 -4.67
N GLY A 116 -2.55 11.09 -4.86
CA GLY A 116 -1.54 11.86 -5.59
C GLY A 116 -0.14 11.73 -4.99
N VAL A 117 -0.03 11.75 -3.66
CA VAL A 117 1.25 11.57 -2.95
C VAL A 117 1.75 10.13 -3.12
N ILE A 118 0.89 9.12 -2.97
CA ILE A 118 1.27 7.71 -3.17
C ILE A 118 1.74 7.48 -4.62
N ALA A 119 1.01 7.98 -5.61
CA ALA A 119 1.37 7.92 -7.02
C ALA A 119 2.72 8.60 -7.29
N LEU A 120 2.96 9.78 -6.71
CA LEU A 120 4.25 10.47 -6.82
C LEU A 120 5.42 9.58 -6.34
N PHE A 121 5.27 8.95 -5.17
CA PHE A 121 6.27 7.99 -4.67
C PHE A 121 6.36 6.73 -5.54
N ALA A 122 5.26 6.27 -6.11
CA ALA A 122 5.23 5.10 -6.99
C ALA A 122 6.01 5.37 -8.29
N PHE A 123 5.92 6.57 -8.84
CA PHE A 123 6.67 6.99 -10.02
C PHE A 123 8.14 7.36 -9.75
N ALA A 124 8.52 7.65 -8.50
CA ALA A 124 9.90 7.95 -8.15
C ALA A 124 10.87 6.81 -8.54
N GLY A 125 10.46 5.55 -8.31
CA GLY A 125 11.26 4.37 -8.70
C GLY A 125 11.53 4.27 -10.22
N PRO A 126 10.49 4.27 -11.08
CA PRO A 126 10.63 4.35 -12.53
C PRO A 126 11.49 5.51 -13.01
N VAL A 127 11.30 6.70 -12.44
CA VAL A 127 12.07 7.90 -12.80
C VAL A 127 13.55 7.72 -12.46
N ILE A 128 13.88 7.20 -11.28
CA ILE A 128 15.27 6.90 -10.90
C ILE A 128 15.88 5.85 -11.82
N ASP A 129 15.12 4.81 -12.20
CA ASP A 129 15.57 3.81 -13.17
C ASP A 129 15.86 4.42 -14.54
N LEU A 130 15.01 5.33 -15.01
CA LEU A 130 15.21 6.03 -16.26
C LEU A 130 16.45 6.95 -16.21
N ILE A 131 16.65 7.68 -15.11
CA ILE A 131 17.81 8.58 -14.95
C ILE A 131 19.12 7.78 -14.87
N VAL A 132 19.17 6.77 -14.00
CA VAL A 132 20.41 6.06 -13.68
C VAL A 132 20.73 4.96 -14.70
N ARG A 133 19.71 4.27 -15.22
CA ARG A 133 19.87 3.06 -16.07
C ARG A 133 19.39 3.29 -17.51
N ARG A 134 18.84 4.47 -17.82
CA ARG A 134 18.27 4.81 -19.14
C ARG A 134 17.16 3.89 -19.61
N ARG A 135 16.61 3.07 -18.72
CA ARG A 135 15.53 2.10 -19.01
C ARG A 135 14.70 1.86 -17.76
N ILE A 136 13.38 1.88 -17.93
CA ILE A 136 12.42 1.53 -16.88
C ILE A 136 12.30 0.01 -16.85
N HIS A 137 12.52 -0.58 -15.67
CA HIS A 137 12.40 -2.03 -15.52
C HIS A 137 10.93 -2.49 -15.53
N PRO A 138 10.56 -3.60 -16.20
CA PRO A 138 9.18 -4.05 -16.36
C PRO A 138 8.46 -4.39 -15.04
N ALA A 139 9.22 -4.62 -13.96
CA ALA A 139 8.65 -4.78 -12.61
C ALA A 139 7.75 -3.61 -12.19
N TYR A 140 8.02 -2.40 -12.67
CA TYR A 140 7.19 -1.23 -12.35
C TYR A 140 5.83 -1.26 -13.04
N LEU A 141 5.67 -1.94 -14.18
CA LEU A 141 4.34 -2.13 -14.79
C LEU A 141 3.42 -2.89 -13.83
N TRP A 142 3.96 -3.91 -13.15
CA TRP A 142 3.20 -4.67 -12.17
C TRP A 142 3.04 -3.94 -10.85
N GLY A 143 4.12 -3.37 -10.32
CA GLY A 143 4.10 -2.70 -9.01
C GLY A 143 3.33 -1.38 -9.01
N VAL A 144 3.70 -0.45 -9.91
CA VAL A 144 3.02 0.84 -10.05
C VAL A 144 1.63 0.63 -10.65
N GLY A 145 1.50 -0.28 -11.62
CA GLY A 145 0.18 -0.62 -12.20
C GLY A 145 -0.80 -1.13 -11.14
N ALA A 146 -0.38 -2.00 -10.21
CA ALA A 146 -1.25 -2.45 -9.12
C ALA A 146 -1.68 -1.31 -8.20
N ILE A 147 -0.78 -0.38 -7.88
CA ILE A 147 -1.07 0.80 -7.05
C ILE A 147 -2.10 1.70 -7.77
N LEU A 148 -1.83 2.10 -9.00
CA LEU A 148 -2.72 3.00 -9.75
C LEU A 148 -4.07 2.34 -10.04
N LEU A 149 -4.08 1.05 -10.38
CA LEU A 149 -5.33 0.31 -10.56
C LEU A 149 -6.14 0.31 -9.26
N SER A 150 -5.49 0.13 -8.10
CA SER A 150 -6.20 0.20 -6.82
C SER A 150 -6.82 1.58 -6.59
N GLU A 151 -6.09 2.67 -6.82
CA GLU A 151 -6.59 4.04 -6.66
C GLU A 151 -7.79 4.31 -7.56
N ILE A 152 -7.74 3.87 -8.81
CA ILE A 152 -8.85 4.00 -9.78
C ILE A 152 -10.07 3.18 -9.33
N LEU A 153 -9.87 1.97 -8.81
CA LEU A 153 -10.96 1.07 -8.41
C LEU A 153 -11.61 1.47 -7.09
N ILE A 154 -10.90 2.15 -6.18
CA ILE A 154 -11.42 2.49 -4.85
C ILE A 154 -12.70 3.33 -4.93
N GLY A 155 -12.75 4.35 -5.78
CA GLY A 155 -13.93 5.21 -5.90
C GLY A 155 -15.19 4.43 -6.32
N PRO A 156 -15.19 3.76 -7.48
CA PRO A 156 -16.32 2.95 -7.94
C PRO A 156 -16.72 1.86 -6.93
N LEU A 157 -15.76 1.15 -6.35
CA LEU A 157 -16.05 0.07 -5.40
C LEU A 157 -16.57 0.60 -4.05
N ALA A 158 -16.12 1.77 -3.59
CA ALA A 158 -16.60 2.38 -2.36
C ALA A 158 -18.10 2.67 -2.41
N PHE A 159 -18.62 3.06 -3.58
CA PHE A 159 -20.03 3.42 -3.74
C PHE A 159 -20.87 2.31 -4.39
N ALA A 160 -20.29 1.14 -4.63
CA ALA A 160 -21.01 -0.01 -5.18
C ALA A 160 -22.01 -0.59 -4.16
N PRO A 161 -23.16 -1.15 -4.61
CA PRO A 161 -24.17 -1.73 -3.72
C PRO A 161 -23.64 -2.76 -2.72
N PRO A 162 -22.69 -3.68 -3.07
CA PRO A 162 -22.15 -4.64 -2.11
C PRO A 162 -21.41 -3.97 -0.95
N THR A 163 -20.65 -2.90 -1.21
CA THR A 163 -19.93 -2.15 -0.17
C THR A 163 -20.89 -1.44 0.77
N LEU A 164 -21.96 -0.85 0.22
CA LEU A 164 -23.00 -0.20 1.03
C LEU A 164 -23.73 -1.22 1.92
N ALA A 165 -24.05 -2.40 1.38
CA ALA A 165 -24.65 -3.49 2.16
C ALA A 165 -23.69 -3.98 3.26
N LEU A 166 -22.42 -4.20 2.92
CA LEU A 166 -21.39 -4.59 3.87
C LEU A 166 -21.19 -3.54 4.98
N LEU A 167 -21.19 -2.25 4.63
CA LEU A 167 -21.05 -1.17 5.60
C LEU A 167 -22.20 -1.18 6.61
N LYS A 168 -23.45 -1.40 6.18
CA LYS A 168 -24.61 -1.49 7.08
C LYS A 168 -24.51 -2.67 8.08
N ILE A 169 -23.94 -3.80 7.64
CA ILE A 169 -23.72 -4.97 8.50
C ILE A 169 -22.64 -4.68 9.54
N ILE A 170 -21.53 -4.08 9.11
CA ILE A 170 -20.38 -3.82 9.99
C ILE A 170 -20.70 -2.68 10.94
N ARG A 171 -21.37 -1.62 10.48
CA ARG A 171 -21.63 -0.40 11.25
C ARG A 171 -23.15 -0.24 11.50
N PRO A 172 -23.71 -0.94 12.50
CA PRO A 172 -25.10 -0.73 12.90
C PRO A 172 -25.30 0.70 13.40
N SER A 173 -26.50 1.22 13.16
CA SER A 173 -26.94 2.57 13.53
C SER A 173 -26.81 2.87 15.02
#